data_AF-A0A1F6EE37-F1
#
_entry.id   AF-A0A1F6EE37-F1
#
_cell.length_a   1.000
_cell.length_b   1.000
_cell.length_c   1.000
_cell.angle_alpha   90.00
_cell.angle_beta   90.00
_cell.angle_gamma   90.00
#
_symmetry.space_group_name_H-M   'P 1'
#
loop_
_entity.id
_entity.type
_entity.pdbx_description
1 polymer ?
#
loop_
_entity_poly.entity_id
_entity_poly.type
_entity_poly.pdbx_seq_one_letter_code
_entity_poly.pdbx_strand_id
1 'polypeptide(L)'
;MVTLTRDLDPREEGLVDEHGVLNDSGRHWLAVLLGHLPKVHEGMWKEVFLPMTSKLVRTCVDLALVRDGNVFLPYRKDEFWNGWAFPGGSLGPGESWADAAKRFAREELGIDVEFQKVVGVYNNTDNPRNHDVTVLLLCKSEEQPKDGAWFWMQPTGLIPVHEKYWEEVSKLLAS
;
A
#
# COMPACT_ATOMS: atom_id res chain seq x y z
N MET A 1 -4.81 10.49 19.61
CA MET A 1 -5.68 11.45 18.92
C MET A 1 -5.21 12.83 19.29
N VAL A 2 -4.59 13.55 18.35
CA VAL A 2 -4.47 14.99 18.47
C VAL A 2 -5.82 15.52 18.04
N THR A 3 -6.63 15.95 18.99
CA THR A 3 -7.86 16.67 18.66
C THR A 3 -7.43 17.99 18.04
N LEU A 4 -7.57 18.14 16.72
CA LEU A 4 -7.41 19.43 16.05
C LEU A 4 -8.58 20.31 16.52
N THR A 5 -8.40 21.00 17.64
CA THR A 5 -9.45 21.78 18.32
C THR A 5 -9.68 23.17 17.70
N ARG A 6 -9.08 23.45 16.54
CA ARG A 6 -9.31 24.67 15.77
C ARG A 6 -9.20 24.33 14.29
N ASP A 7 -10.25 24.62 13.53
CA ASP A 7 -10.16 24.65 12.08
C ASP A 7 -9.19 25.79 11.73
N LEU A 8 -7.96 25.43 11.41
CA LEU A 8 -6.94 26.38 10.96
C LEU A 8 -7.22 26.72 9.49
N ASP A 9 -7.60 27.96 9.20
CA ASP A 9 -7.66 28.44 7.83
C ASP A 9 -6.24 28.81 7.36
N PRO A 10 -5.64 28.11 6.39
CA PRO A 10 -4.30 28.43 5.91
C PRO A 10 -4.16 29.85 5.33
N ARG A 11 -5.28 30.51 4.98
CA ARG A 11 -5.30 31.93 4.59
C ARG A 11 -5.06 32.85 5.78
N GLU A 12 -5.72 32.58 6.90
CA GLU A 12 -5.51 33.33 8.16
C GLU A 12 -4.08 33.15 8.68
N GLU A 13 -3.50 31.97 8.46
CA GLU A 13 -2.12 31.65 8.82
C GLU A 13 -1.09 32.18 7.80
N GLY A 14 -1.52 32.84 6.72
CA GLY A 14 -0.64 33.44 5.71
C GLY A 14 0.21 32.43 4.93
N LEU A 15 -0.25 31.18 4.81
CA LEU A 15 0.47 30.10 4.13
C LEU A 15 0.06 29.93 2.66
N VAL A 16 -1.09 30.47 2.27
CA VAL A 16 -1.61 30.41 0.90
C VAL A 16 -1.90 31.81 0.35
N ASP A 17 -1.91 31.94 -0.98
CA ASP A 17 -2.30 33.16 -1.69
C ASP A 17 -3.83 33.30 -1.82
N GLU A 18 -4.29 34.36 -2.49
CA GLU A 18 -5.71 34.63 -2.73
C GLU A 18 -6.43 33.53 -3.54
N HIS A 19 -5.67 32.69 -4.25
CA HIS A 19 -6.17 31.54 -5.01
C HIS A 19 -6.15 30.23 -4.21
N GLY A 20 -5.64 30.25 -2.97
CA GLY A 20 -5.49 29.05 -2.14
C GLY A 20 -4.29 28.18 -2.50
N VAL A 21 -3.31 28.71 -3.24
CA VAL A 21 -2.06 28.03 -3.56
C VAL A 21 -1.01 28.40 -2.51
N LEU A 22 -0.16 27.45 -2.11
CA LEU A 22 0.93 27.73 -1.17
C LEU A 22 1.78 28.91 -1.67
N ASN A 23 1.97 29.93 -0.85
CA ASN A 23 2.89 31.04 -1.13
C ASN A 23 4.33 30.67 -0.71
N ASP A 24 5.29 31.60 -0.75
CA ASP A 24 6.68 31.33 -0.35
C ASP A 24 6.82 30.83 1.09
N SER A 25 6.08 31.42 2.02
CA SER A 25 6.05 31.01 3.43
C SER A 25 5.46 29.61 3.58
N GLY A 26 4.32 29.34 2.92
CA GLY A 26 3.69 28.03 2.91
C GLY A 26 4.58 26.92 2.35
N ARG A 27 5.28 27.20 1.24
CA ARG A 27 6.24 26.25 0.65
C ARG A 27 7.43 26.01 1.58
N HIS A 28 7.95 27.06 2.23
CA HIS A 28 9.04 26.92 3.20
C HIS A 28 8.63 26.02 4.37
N TRP A 29 7.49 26.29 4.99
CA TRP A 29 6.98 25.48 6.10
C TRP A 29 6.68 24.05 5.70
N LEU A 30 6.10 23.82 4.52
CA LEU A 30 5.92 22.46 4.00
C LEU A 30 7.26 21.73 3.88
N ALA A 31 8.30 22.37 3.36
CA ALA A 31 9.62 21.76 3.24
C ALA A 31 10.24 21.42 4.60
N VAL A 32 10.12 22.32 5.59
CA VAL A 32 10.57 22.07 6.97
C VAL A 32 9.83 20.88 7.57
N LEU A 33 8.50 20.84 7.48
CA LEU A 33 7.69 19.77 8.03
C LEU A 33 7.99 18.42 7.39
N LEU A 34 8.15 18.37 6.06
CA LEU A 34 8.56 17.16 5.33
C LEU A 34 9.91 16.62 5.83
N GLY A 35 10.86 17.50 6.20
CA GLY A 35 12.14 17.11 6.77
C GLY A 35 12.07 16.47 8.16
N HIS A 36 10.95 16.64 8.88
CA HIS A 36 10.71 16.03 10.19
C HIS A 36 9.83 14.79 10.15
N LEU A 37 9.25 14.45 8.99
CA LEU A 37 8.43 13.25 8.86
C LEU A 37 9.32 11.99 8.93
N PRO A 38 8.95 10.97 9.71
CA PRO A 38 9.60 9.67 9.65
C PRO A 38 9.28 8.99 8.32
N LYS A 39 9.90 7.83 8.08
CA LYS A 39 9.57 7.03 6.89
C LYS A 39 8.10 6.65 6.90
N VAL A 40 7.53 6.48 5.71
CA VAL A 40 6.10 6.16 5.51
C VAL A 40 5.65 4.92 6.28
N HIS A 41 6.51 3.91 6.40
CA HIS A 41 6.22 2.67 7.15
C HIS A 41 6.50 2.79 8.66
N GLU A 42 6.99 3.93 9.15
CA GLU A 42 7.37 4.15 10.55
C GLU A 42 6.44 5.15 11.27
N GLY A 43 5.13 5.15 10.97
CA GLY A 43 4.17 5.92 11.78
C GLY A 43 2.71 5.92 11.31
N MET A 44 1.80 6.34 12.21
CA MET A 44 0.36 6.44 11.92
C MET A 44 0.01 7.81 11.35
N TRP A 45 0.06 7.96 10.03
CA TRP A 45 -0.15 9.25 9.36
C TRP A 45 -1.41 9.33 8.52
N LYS A 46 -2.45 8.52 8.76
CA LYS A 46 -3.63 8.42 7.86
C LYS A 46 -4.19 9.78 7.42
N GLU A 47 -4.26 10.74 8.34
CA GLU A 47 -4.75 12.12 8.13
C GLU A 47 -3.90 12.93 7.14
N VAL A 48 -2.58 12.72 7.09
CA VAL A 48 -1.65 13.41 6.17
C VAL A 48 -1.35 12.56 4.93
N PHE A 49 -1.28 11.25 5.11
CA PHE A 49 -0.90 10.29 4.10
C PHE A 49 -1.93 10.20 2.96
N LEU A 50 -3.22 10.11 3.27
CA LEU A 50 -4.24 10.05 2.21
C LEU A 50 -4.25 11.34 1.35
N PRO A 51 -4.25 12.57 1.92
CA PRO A 51 -4.14 13.78 1.12
C PRO A 51 -2.84 13.87 0.32
N MET A 52 -1.69 13.56 0.92
CA MET A 52 -0.39 13.59 0.23
C MET A 52 -0.38 12.66 -0.98
N THR A 53 -0.93 11.46 -0.81
CA THR A 53 -0.95 10.43 -1.86
C THR A 53 -2.02 10.68 -2.91
N SER A 54 -2.98 11.58 -2.68
CA SER A 54 -3.88 12.07 -3.73
C SER A 54 -3.17 12.99 -4.74
N LYS A 55 -1.98 13.49 -4.40
CA LYS A 55 -1.18 14.39 -5.25
C LYS A 55 0.01 13.69 -5.89
N LEU A 56 0.25 12.42 -5.57
CA LEU A 56 1.42 11.66 -6.01
C LEU A 56 1.01 10.27 -6.47
N VAL A 57 1.62 9.79 -7.55
CA VAL A 57 1.49 8.38 -7.94
C VAL A 57 2.43 7.57 -7.07
N ARG A 58 1.88 6.69 -6.23
CA ARG A 58 2.69 5.86 -5.33
C ARG A 58 3.24 4.64 -6.05
N THR A 59 4.43 4.20 -5.64
CA THR A 59 4.90 2.85 -5.97
C THR A 59 4.60 1.92 -4.80
N CYS A 60 3.95 0.80 -5.10
CA CYS A 60 3.53 -0.22 -4.14
C CYS A 60 4.11 -1.58 -4.51
N VAL A 61 4.14 -2.50 -3.54
CA VAL A 61 4.36 -3.92 -3.76
C VAL A 61 3.25 -4.71 -3.11
N ASP A 62 2.79 -5.76 -3.78
CA ASP A 62 1.86 -6.75 -3.25
C ASP A 62 2.47 -8.16 -3.39
N LEU A 63 2.12 -9.06 -2.48
CA LEU A 63 2.76 -10.38 -2.37
C LEU A 63 1.82 -11.49 -2.83
N ALA A 64 2.18 -12.15 -3.91
CA ALA A 64 1.62 -13.45 -4.27
C ALA A 64 2.35 -14.54 -3.47
N LEU A 65 1.86 -14.84 -2.26
CA LEU A 65 2.38 -15.93 -1.44
C LEU A 65 1.80 -17.26 -1.93
N VAL A 66 2.67 -18.12 -2.46
CA VAL A 66 2.28 -19.40 -3.05
C VAL A 66 2.90 -20.58 -2.30
N ARG A 67 2.08 -21.60 -2.02
CA ARG A 67 2.51 -22.90 -1.47
C ARG A 67 1.60 -23.99 -2.01
N ASP A 68 2.19 -25.09 -2.48
CA ASP A 68 1.47 -26.28 -2.97
C ASP A 68 0.32 -25.98 -3.95
N GLY A 69 0.55 -25.09 -4.92
CA GLY A 69 -0.46 -24.70 -5.91
C GLY A 69 -1.59 -23.82 -5.34
N ASN A 70 -1.47 -23.32 -4.11
CA ASN A 70 -2.42 -22.43 -3.47
C ASN A 70 -1.82 -21.04 -3.28
N VAL A 71 -2.68 -20.01 -3.33
CA VAL A 71 -2.35 -18.63 -2.98
C VAL A 71 -2.92 -18.29 -1.61
N PHE A 72 -2.13 -17.71 -0.73
CA PHE A 72 -2.63 -17.18 0.54
C PHE A 72 -3.15 -15.76 0.39
N LEU A 73 -4.36 -15.49 0.90
CA LEU A 73 -4.93 -14.15 0.94
C LEU A 73 -5.48 -13.85 2.35
N PRO A 74 -5.07 -12.75 3.00
CA PRO A 74 -5.77 -12.20 4.15
C PRO A 74 -7.08 -11.53 3.73
N TYR A 75 -7.97 -11.34 4.72
CA TYR A 75 -9.21 -10.59 4.52
C TYR A 75 -9.04 -9.13 4.96
N ARG A 76 -9.29 -8.20 4.05
CA ARG A 76 -9.13 -6.76 4.27
C ARG A 76 -10.49 -6.10 4.49
N LYS A 77 -10.62 -5.37 5.59
CA LYS A 77 -11.80 -4.54 5.90
C LYS A 77 -11.36 -3.16 6.40
N ASP A 78 -11.43 -2.17 5.52
CA ASP A 78 -11.16 -0.75 5.82
C ASP A 78 -12.17 0.16 5.10
N GLU A 79 -11.93 1.47 5.08
CA GLU A 79 -12.85 2.45 4.48
C GLU A 79 -12.97 2.34 2.94
N PHE A 80 -12.01 1.68 2.28
CA PHE A 80 -11.96 1.51 0.84
C PHE A 80 -12.33 0.09 0.41
N TRP A 81 -12.01 -0.90 1.24
CA TRP A 81 -12.03 -2.31 0.85
C TRP A 81 -12.75 -3.19 1.87
N ASN A 82 -13.48 -4.18 1.35
CA ASN A 82 -14.11 -5.24 2.15
C ASN A 82 -14.09 -6.56 1.35
N GLY A 83 -13.00 -7.32 1.48
CA GLY A 83 -12.79 -8.54 0.69
C GLY A 83 -11.40 -9.15 0.87
N TRP A 84 -11.16 -10.27 0.18
CA TRP A 84 -9.84 -10.91 0.10
C TRP A 84 -8.89 -10.03 -0.71
N ALA A 85 -7.62 -9.95 -0.29
CA ALA A 85 -6.64 -9.12 -0.96
C ALA A 85 -5.25 -9.77 -0.91
N PHE A 86 -4.42 -9.49 -1.92
CA PHE A 86 -2.99 -9.73 -1.81
C PHE A 86 -2.46 -8.76 -0.73
N PRO A 87 -1.64 -9.24 0.22
CA PRO A 87 -1.05 -8.40 1.26
C PRO A 87 0.01 -7.49 0.64
N GLY A 88 0.15 -6.28 1.17
CA GLY A 88 1.09 -5.30 0.63
C GLY A 88 0.70 -3.85 0.83
N GLY A 89 1.46 -2.98 0.17
CA GLY A 89 1.32 -1.54 0.32
C GLY A 89 2.48 -0.75 -0.27
N SER A 90 2.63 0.48 0.20
CA SER A 90 3.61 1.43 -0.34
C SER A 90 5.05 1.09 0.02
N LEU A 91 5.96 1.31 -0.93
CA LEU A 91 7.39 1.29 -0.68
C LEU A 91 7.82 2.50 0.13
N GLY A 92 8.79 2.30 1.01
CA GLY A 92 9.56 3.38 1.62
C GLY A 92 10.70 3.88 0.73
N PRO A 93 11.17 5.12 0.89
CA PRO A 93 12.38 5.59 0.22
C PRO A 93 13.58 4.69 0.52
N GLY A 94 14.26 4.25 -0.54
CA GLY A 94 15.44 3.37 -0.45
C GLY A 94 15.13 1.90 -0.13
N GLU A 95 13.86 1.52 -0.02
CA GLU A 95 13.45 0.14 0.25
C GLU A 95 13.48 -0.71 -1.02
N SER A 96 14.14 -1.87 -0.96
CA SER A 96 14.12 -2.82 -2.07
C SER A 96 12.81 -3.62 -2.09
N TRP A 97 12.44 -4.19 -3.24
CA TRP A 97 11.27 -5.07 -3.32
C TRP A 97 11.36 -6.29 -2.40
N ALA A 98 12.56 -6.85 -2.24
CA ALA A 98 12.78 -7.99 -1.35
C ALA A 98 12.62 -7.61 0.13
N ASP A 99 13.09 -6.43 0.52
CA ASP A 99 12.95 -5.94 1.89
C ASP A 99 11.49 -5.58 2.19
N ALA A 100 10.79 -4.93 1.25
CA ALA A 100 9.37 -4.65 1.36
C ALA A 100 8.53 -5.93 1.46
N ALA A 101 8.86 -6.97 0.68
CA ALA A 101 8.20 -8.27 0.77
C ALA A 101 8.33 -8.89 2.16
N LYS A 102 9.55 -8.87 2.73
CA LYS A 102 9.78 -9.35 4.10
C LYS A 102 9.02 -8.52 5.13
N ARG A 103 9.00 -7.19 4.98
CA ARG A 103 8.29 -6.29 5.89
C ARG A 103 6.78 -6.56 5.88
N PHE A 104 6.14 -6.55 4.71
CA PHE A 104 4.69 -6.79 4.61
C PHE A 104 4.30 -8.20 5.04
N ALA A 105 5.10 -9.22 4.73
CA ALA A 105 4.87 -10.55 5.25
C ALA A 105 4.93 -10.60 6.78
N ARG A 106 5.91 -9.94 7.41
CA ARG A 106 6.00 -9.89 8.87
C ARG A 106 4.85 -9.09 9.50
N GLU A 107 4.56 -7.90 8.97
CA GLU A 107 3.55 -6.99 9.52
C GLU A 107 2.13 -7.56 9.38
N GLU A 108 1.75 -7.95 8.16
CA GLU A 108 0.38 -8.38 7.86
C GLU A 108 0.15 -9.87 8.12
N LEU A 109 1.15 -10.72 7.82
CA LEU A 109 0.99 -12.17 7.85
C LEU A 109 1.68 -12.86 9.04
N GLY A 110 2.55 -12.14 9.75
CA GLY A 110 3.27 -12.68 10.91
C GLY A 110 4.33 -13.72 10.57
N ILE A 111 4.83 -13.75 9.33
CA ILE A 111 5.77 -14.77 8.85
C ILE A 111 6.95 -14.15 8.09
N ASP A 112 8.01 -14.94 7.92
CA ASP A 112 9.07 -14.65 6.96
C ASP A 112 8.76 -15.21 5.56
N VAL A 113 9.25 -14.52 4.53
CA VAL A 113 9.09 -14.94 3.12
C VAL A 113 10.39 -14.80 2.34
N GLU A 114 10.53 -15.64 1.32
CA GLU A 114 11.56 -15.54 0.30
C GLU A 114 10.98 -14.93 -0.99
N PHE A 115 11.52 -13.78 -1.40
CA PHE A 115 11.23 -13.17 -2.69
C PHE A 115 11.81 -14.01 -3.82
N GLN A 116 10.97 -14.37 -4.80
CA GLN A 116 11.36 -15.19 -5.94
C GLN A 116 11.58 -14.36 -7.20
N LYS A 117 10.52 -13.67 -7.66
CA LYS A 117 10.53 -12.89 -8.91
C LYS A 117 9.36 -11.91 -8.95
N VAL A 118 9.45 -10.94 -9.86
CA VAL A 118 8.31 -10.10 -10.25
C VAL A 118 7.36 -10.91 -11.12
N VAL A 119 6.06 -10.85 -10.80
CA VAL A 119 4.98 -11.43 -11.59
C VAL A 119 4.49 -10.41 -12.63
N GLY A 120 4.25 -9.17 -12.19
CA GLY A 120 3.73 -8.12 -13.06
C GLY A 120 3.85 -6.73 -12.44
N VAL A 121 3.66 -5.71 -13.28
CA VAL A 121 3.61 -4.30 -12.89
C VAL A 121 2.30 -3.72 -13.37
N TYR A 122 1.57 -3.07 -12.47
CA TYR A 122 0.19 -2.64 -12.72
C TYR A 122 0.04 -1.15 -12.44
N ASN A 123 -0.48 -0.43 -13.42
CA ASN A 123 -0.82 0.98 -13.30
C ASN A 123 -2.30 1.10 -12.91
N ASN A 124 -2.59 1.28 -11.62
CA ASN A 124 -3.95 1.26 -11.06
C ASN A 124 -4.52 2.69 -10.99
N THR A 125 -4.83 3.28 -12.15
CA THR A 125 -5.35 4.65 -12.24
C THR A 125 -6.75 4.82 -11.65
N ASP A 126 -7.50 3.73 -11.52
CA ASP A 126 -8.89 3.65 -11.06
C ASP A 126 -9.02 3.12 -9.62
N ASN A 127 -7.91 2.97 -8.90
CA ASN A 127 -7.92 2.53 -7.51
C ASN A 127 -8.73 3.51 -6.63
N PRO A 128 -9.83 3.06 -5.99
CA PRO A 128 -10.69 3.88 -5.12
C PRO A 128 -9.95 4.60 -4.00
N ARG A 129 -8.79 4.09 -3.56
CA ARG A 129 -7.97 4.75 -2.55
C ARG A 129 -7.24 5.95 -3.12
N ASN A 130 -6.45 5.75 -4.17
CA ASN A 130 -5.67 6.74 -4.94
C ASN A 130 -4.89 5.99 -6.02
N HIS A 131 -4.52 6.67 -7.12
CA HIS A 131 -3.67 6.12 -8.17
C HIS A 131 -2.34 5.60 -7.61
N ASP A 132 -2.01 4.34 -7.90
CA ASP A 132 -0.69 3.75 -7.65
C ASP A 132 -0.19 2.89 -8.81
N VAL A 133 1.12 2.60 -8.75
CA VAL A 133 1.80 1.61 -9.57
C VAL A 133 2.25 0.48 -8.65
N THR A 134 1.67 -0.70 -8.79
CA THR A 134 1.98 -1.87 -7.95
C THR A 134 2.86 -2.86 -8.70
N VAL A 135 3.91 -3.33 -8.04
CA VAL A 135 4.71 -4.49 -8.48
C VAL A 135 4.26 -5.72 -7.70
N LEU A 136 3.71 -6.72 -8.39
CA LEU A 136 3.29 -7.97 -7.79
C LEU A 136 4.49 -8.92 -7.68
N LEU A 137 4.80 -9.36 -6.46
CA LEU A 137 5.97 -10.16 -6.15
C LEU A 137 5.57 -11.60 -5.82
N LEU A 138 6.15 -12.58 -6.52
CA LEU A 138 6.01 -13.98 -6.14
C LEU A 138 6.89 -14.25 -4.92
N CYS A 139 6.27 -14.77 -3.86
CA CYS A 139 6.93 -15.08 -2.60
C CYS A 139 6.62 -16.52 -2.18
N LYS A 140 7.56 -17.14 -1.46
CA LYS A 140 7.39 -18.46 -0.84
C LYS A 140 7.67 -18.40 0.65
N SER A 141 7.01 -19.27 1.41
CA SER A 141 7.32 -19.52 2.82
C SER A 141 6.79 -20.89 3.22
N GLU A 142 7.54 -21.54 4.11
CA GLU A 142 7.12 -22.78 4.78
C GLU A 142 6.30 -22.49 6.04
N GLU A 143 6.32 -21.25 6.54
CA GLU A 143 5.56 -20.84 7.72
C GLU A 143 4.06 -20.73 7.43
N GLN A 144 3.24 -20.77 8.47
CA GLN A 144 1.79 -20.60 8.35
C GLN A 144 1.40 -19.15 8.67
N PRO A 145 0.91 -18.37 7.68
CA PRO A 145 0.39 -17.04 7.92
C PRO A 145 -0.77 -17.01 8.92
N LYS A 146 -0.90 -15.91 9.64
CA LYS A 146 -2.10 -15.56 10.43
C LYS A 146 -3.20 -14.95 9.55
N ASP A 147 -4.43 -14.94 10.07
CA ASP A 147 -5.54 -14.08 9.62
C ASP A 147 -5.84 -14.09 8.10
N GLY A 148 -5.98 -15.28 7.52
CA GLY A 148 -6.37 -15.45 6.11
C GLY A 148 -6.60 -16.91 5.72
N ALA A 149 -6.67 -17.17 4.42
CA ALA A 149 -6.92 -18.51 3.90
C ALA A 149 -6.12 -18.81 2.62
N TRP A 150 -5.90 -20.11 2.39
CA TRP A 150 -5.28 -20.64 1.18
C TRP A 150 -6.35 -20.95 0.13
N PHE A 151 -6.08 -20.56 -1.11
CA PHE A 151 -7.01 -20.67 -2.23
C PHE A 151 -6.33 -21.33 -3.43
N TRP A 152 -6.93 -22.42 -3.93
CA TRP A 152 -6.55 -23.07 -5.19
C TRP A 152 -7.38 -22.56 -6.38
N MET A 153 -8.45 -21.78 -6.12
CA MET A 153 -9.24 -21.04 -7.11
C MET A 153 -9.54 -19.65 -6.58
N GLN A 154 -9.90 -18.72 -7.47
CA GLN A 154 -10.24 -17.36 -7.07
C GLN A 154 -11.37 -17.38 -6.04
N PRO A 155 -11.18 -16.77 -4.85
CA PRO A 155 -12.26 -16.68 -3.88
C PRO A 155 -13.37 -15.75 -4.35
N THR A 156 -14.60 -16.06 -3.94
CA THR A 156 -15.68 -15.08 -3.99
C THR A 156 -15.35 -13.92 -3.04
N GLY A 157 -15.46 -12.69 -3.54
CA GLY A 157 -15.13 -11.49 -2.77
C GLY A 157 -13.64 -11.14 -2.73
N LEU A 158 -12.85 -11.56 -3.72
CA LEU A 158 -11.58 -10.90 -4.04
C LEU A 158 -11.86 -9.43 -4.37
N ILE A 159 -11.03 -8.50 -3.86
CA ILE A 159 -11.24 -7.08 -4.17
C ILE A 159 -10.98 -6.81 -5.66
N PRO A 160 -11.80 -5.97 -6.33
CA PRO A 160 -11.75 -5.83 -7.80
C PRO A 160 -10.38 -5.47 -8.38
N VAL A 161 -9.64 -4.59 -7.70
CA VAL A 161 -8.30 -4.16 -8.16
C VAL A 161 -7.28 -5.31 -8.22
N HIS A 162 -7.55 -6.41 -7.51
CA HIS A 162 -6.67 -7.59 -7.41
C HIS A 162 -7.09 -8.74 -8.32
N GLU A 163 -8.21 -8.66 -9.05
CA GLU A 163 -8.64 -9.72 -9.96
C GLU A 163 -7.59 -9.97 -11.05
N LYS A 164 -7.03 -8.91 -11.63
CA LYS A 164 -5.91 -8.98 -12.59
C LYS A 164 -4.61 -9.56 -12.01
N TYR A 165 -4.45 -9.54 -10.68
CA TYR A 165 -3.29 -10.16 -10.02
C TYR A 165 -3.51 -11.66 -9.94
N TRP A 166 -4.73 -12.06 -9.58
CA TRP A 166 -5.12 -13.47 -9.56
C TRP A 166 -4.97 -14.13 -10.93
N GLU A 167 -5.40 -13.47 -12.00
CA GLU A 167 -5.25 -13.98 -13.37
C GLU A 167 -3.80 -14.31 -13.71
N GLU A 168 -2.84 -13.43 -13.39
CA GLU A 168 -1.42 -13.68 -13.67
C GLU A 168 -0.82 -14.75 -12.75
N VAL A 169 -1.17 -14.74 -11.47
CA VAL A 169 -0.65 -15.75 -10.52
C VAL A 169 -1.18 -17.13 -10.88
N SER A 170 -2.46 -17.27 -11.25
CA SER A 170 -3.05 -18.56 -11.63
C SER A 170 -2.37 -19.22 -12.84
N LYS A 171 -1.90 -18.42 -13.81
CA LYS A 171 -1.09 -18.91 -14.94
C LYS A 171 0.23 -19.54 -14.48
N LEU A 172 0.84 -18.98 -13.43
CA LEU A 172 2.08 -19.52 -12.84
C LEU A 172 1.85 -20.81 -12.03
N LEU A 173 0.63 -21.03 -11.53
CA LEU A 173 0.28 -22.26 -10.79
C LEU A 173 -0.09 -23.41 -11.73
N ALA A 174 -0.45 -23.11 -12.97
CA ALA A 174 -0.82 -24.09 -13.99
C ALA A 174 0.37 -24.62 -14.81
N SER A 175 1.57 -24.05 -14.64
CA SER A 175 2.83 -24.41 -15.32
C SER A 175 3.70 -25.32 -14.47
#